data_AF-A0AAX2AC29-F1
#
_entry.id   AF-A0AAX2AC29-F1
#
_cell.length_a   1.000
_cell.length_b   1.000
_cell.length_c   1.000
_cell.angle_alpha   90.00
_cell.angle_beta   90.00
_cell.angle_gamma   90.00
#
_symmetry.space_group_name_H-M   'P 1'
#
loop_
_entity.id
_entity.type
_entity.pdbx_description
1 polymer ?
#
loop_
_entity_poly.entity_id
_entity_poly.type
_entity_poly.pdbx_seq_one_letter_code
_entity_poly.pdbx_strand_id
1 'polypeptide(L)'
;MDTILNYIKINDKISTSGQPTLEELKIIADNDFKVVINLALSNSSLALENEDKIVSQLGMTYIHIPVDFENPEIDNLKIFLAILNSFTNIKVWVHCAKNYRVTAFMYVFHKYFLKTPFENINLSMFDIWTPSKKWQELMKISLEELQNS
;
A
#
# COMPACT_ATOMS: atom_id res chain seq x y z
N MET A 1 -10.94 -12.12 -4.99
CA MET A 1 -10.53 -10.80 -4.47
C MET A 1 -11.17 -10.53 -3.11
N ASP A 2 -12.47 -10.79 -2.95
CA ASP A 2 -13.23 -10.43 -1.73
C ASP A 2 -12.84 -11.17 -0.43
N THR A 3 -12.06 -12.25 -0.53
CA THR A 3 -11.52 -12.98 0.63
C THR A 3 -10.24 -12.36 1.18
N ILE A 4 -9.57 -11.51 0.39
CA ILE A 4 -8.28 -10.95 0.76
C ILE A 4 -8.49 -9.95 1.89
N LEU A 5 -7.74 -10.15 2.98
CA LEU A 5 -7.88 -9.39 4.21
C LEU A 5 -7.91 -7.88 3.94
N ASN A 6 -8.97 -7.20 4.41
CA ASN A 6 -9.12 -5.74 4.31
C ASN A 6 -8.93 -5.20 2.88
N TYR A 7 -9.37 -5.94 1.85
CA TYR A 7 -9.25 -5.53 0.46
C TYR A 7 -10.02 -4.23 0.15
N ILE A 8 -9.37 -3.30 -0.55
CA ILE A 8 -9.99 -2.08 -1.08
C ILE A 8 -9.55 -1.89 -2.53
N LYS A 9 -10.52 -1.86 -3.45
CA LYS A 9 -10.30 -1.38 -4.81
C LYS A 9 -10.26 0.15 -4.80
N ILE A 10 -9.12 0.75 -5.15
CA ILE A 10 -8.97 2.20 -5.23
C ILE A 10 -9.48 2.72 -6.59
N ASN A 11 -9.05 2.08 -7.67
CA ASN A 11 -9.52 2.30 -9.04
C ASN A 11 -9.20 1.06 -9.89
N ASP A 12 -9.30 1.16 -11.22
CA ASP A 12 -9.05 0.02 -12.11
C ASP A 12 -7.57 -0.43 -12.19
N LYS A 13 -6.65 0.41 -11.71
CA LYS A 13 -5.20 0.16 -11.73
C LYS A 13 -4.62 -0.11 -10.34
N ILE A 14 -5.24 0.37 -9.28
CA ILE A 14 -4.69 0.29 -7.92
C ILE A 14 -5.67 -0.45 -7.01
N SER A 15 -5.12 -1.42 -6.28
CA SER A 15 -5.83 -2.19 -5.27
C SER A 15 -4.96 -2.32 -4.03
N THR A 16 -5.59 -2.36 -2.86
CA THR A 16 -4.87 -2.48 -1.58
C THR A 16 -5.44 -3.56 -0.68
N SER A 17 -4.61 -4.10 0.20
CA SER A 17 -5.04 -5.11 1.16
C SER A 17 -4.11 -5.27 2.37
N GLY A 18 -4.52 -6.11 3.31
CA GLY A 18 -3.64 -6.84 4.22
C GLY A 18 -2.84 -7.90 3.48
N GLN A 19 -2.14 -8.77 4.23
CA GLN A 19 -1.23 -9.73 3.63
C GLN A 19 -2.00 -10.74 2.77
N PRO A 20 -1.74 -10.82 1.45
CA PRO A 20 -2.28 -11.88 0.62
C PRO A 20 -1.60 -13.21 0.94
N THR A 21 -2.38 -14.29 0.95
CA THR A 21 -1.86 -15.65 0.95
C THR A 21 -1.25 -16.02 -0.41
N LEU A 22 -0.52 -17.15 -0.48
CA LEU A 22 0.03 -17.65 -1.74
C LEU A 22 -1.05 -17.84 -2.81
N GLU A 23 -2.18 -18.45 -2.46
CA GLU A 23 -3.29 -18.66 -3.41
C GLU A 23 -3.91 -17.34 -3.85
N GLU A 24 -3.98 -16.36 -2.96
CA GLU A 24 -4.47 -15.02 -3.32
C GLU A 24 -3.48 -14.25 -4.20
N LEU A 25 -2.17 -14.43 -4.05
CA LEU A 25 -1.17 -13.89 -4.96
C LEU A 25 -1.35 -14.45 -6.39
N LYS A 26 -1.72 -15.72 -6.54
CA LYS A 26 -2.07 -16.29 -7.86
C LYS A 26 -3.30 -15.59 -8.44
N ILE A 27 -4.36 -15.41 -7.64
CA ILE A 27 -5.56 -14.68 -8.06
C ILE A 27 -5.22 -13.24 -8.46
N ILE A 28 -4.33 -12.57 -7.74
CA ILE A 28 -3.85 -11.23 -8.07
C ILE A 28 -3.16 -11.24 -9.45
N ALA A 29 -2.25 -12.19 -9.70
CA ALA A 29 -1.58 -12.34 -10.99
C ALA A 29 -2.57 -12.61 -12.15
N ASP A 30 -3.53 -13.51 -11.93
CA ASP A 30 -4.58 -13.87 -12.90
C ASP A 30 -5.51 -12.69 -13.23
N ASN A 31 -5.56 -11.66 -12.38
CA ASN A 31 -6.32 -10.43 -12.59
C ASN A 31 -5.48 -9.28 -13.20
N ASP A 32 -4.36 -9.63 -13.84
CA ASP A 32 -3.44 -8.76 -14.57
C ASP A 32 -2.67 -7.74 -13.73
N PHE A 33 -2.62 -7.90 -12.40
CA PHE A 33 -1.67 -7.15 -11.60
C PHE A 33 -0.25 -7.53 -12.01
N LYS A 34 0.62 -6.54 -12.20
CA LYS A 34 2.02 -6.76 -12.63
C LYS A 34 3.03 -6.30 -11.59
N VAL A 35 2.59 -5.57 -10.57
CA VAL A 35 3.47 -5.06 -9.51
C VAL A 35 2.80 -5.32 -8.16
N VAL A 36 3.55 -5.85 -7.21
CA VAL A 36 3.18 -5.96 -5.80
C VAL A 36 4.13 -5.08 -4.98
N ILE A 37 3.58 -4.14 -4.22
CA ILE A 37 4.31 -3.29 -3.29
C ILE A 37 3.97 -3.72 -1.86
N ASN A 38 4.96 -4.23 -1.12
CA ASN A 38 4.81 -4.62 0.28
C ASN A 38 5.35 -3.52 1.21
N LEU A 39 4.53 -3.05 2.15
CA LEU A 39 4.92 -2.06 3.16
C LEU A 39 5.17 -2.67 4.55
N ALA A 40 4.94 -3.96 4.74
CA ALA A 40 5.16 -4.63 6.02
C ALA A 40 6.64 -4.95 6.24
N LEU A 41 7.07 -5.02 7.51
CA LEU A 41 8.36 -5.61 7.85
C LEU A 41 8.33 -7.12 7.59
N SER A 42 9.47 -7.70 7.18
CA SER A 42 9.58 -9.15 6.90
C SER A 42 9.36 -10.03 8.13
N ASN A 43 9.46 -9.46 9.34
CA ASN A 43 9.17 -10.14 10.60
C ASN A 43 7.74 -9.86 11.11
N SER A 44 6.88 -9.25 10.30
CA SER A 44 5.49 -9.03 10.70
C SER A 44 4.76 -10.35 10.93
N SER A 45 3.79 -10.36 11.84
CA SER A 45 3.11 -11.59 12.27
C SER A 45 2.38 -12.36 11.16
N LEU A 46 2.15 -11.72 10.01
CA LEU A 46 1.51 -12.31 8.85
C LEU A 46 2.47 -12.49 7.68
N ALA A 47 3.76 -12.14 7.81
CA ALA A 47 4.70 -12.16 6.69
C ALA A 47 4.77 -13.55 6.02
N LEU A 48 4.69 -13.54 4.70
CA LEU A 48 4.86 -14.75 3.90
C LEU A 48 6.35 -14.99 3.65
N GLU A 49 6.83 -16.20 3.94
CA GLU A 49 8.22 -16.55 3.70
C GLU A 49 8.52 -16.58 2.19
N ASN A 50 9.64 -15.97 1.78
CA ASN A 50 10.05 -15.88 0.37
C ASN A 50 9.00 -15.25 -0.56
N GLU A 51 8.24 -14.27 -0.05
CA GLU A 51 7.19 -13.58 -0.82
C GLU A 51 7.72 -12.97 -2.12
N ASP A 52 8.92 -12.40 -2.10
CA ASP A 52 9.63 -11.86 -3.26
C ASP A 52 9.79 -12.90 -4.38
N LYS A 53 10.19 -14.12 -4.01
CA LYS A 53 10.35 -15.24 -4.93
C LYS A 53 9.00 -15.72 -5.47
N ILE A 54 7.98 -15.81 -4.61
CA ILE A 54 6.63 -16.23 -5.00
C ILE A 54 6.05 -15.25 -6.03
N VAL A 55 6.08 -13.95 -5.73
CA VAL A 55 5.58 -12.89 -6.61
C VAL A 55 6.32 -12.91 -7.96
N SER A 56 7.64 -13.06 -7.94
CA SER A 56 8.46 -13.13 -9.15
C SER A 56 8.14 -14.36 -10.00
N GLN A 57 7.91 -15.52 -9.38
CA GLN A 57 7.53 -16.75 -10.09
C GLN A 57 6.14 -16.67 -10.73
N LEU A 58 5.26 -15.81 -10.20
CA LEU A 58 3.95 -15.51 -10.79
C LEU A 58 4.04 -14.45 -11.91
N GLY A 59 5.25 -14.02 -12.30
CA GLY A 59 5.46 -13.06 -13.38
C GLY A 59 5.16 -11.61 -13.02
N MET A 60 5.11 -11.30 -11.72
CA MET A 60 4.92 -9.95 -11.20
C MET A 60 6.23 -9.37 -10.65
N THR A 61 6.38 -8.05 -10.72
CA THR A 61 7.46 -7.33 -10.06
C THR A 61 7.15 -7.17 -8.57
N TYR A 62 8.10 -7.52 -7.71
CA TYR A 62 8.00 -7.28 -6.27
C TYR A 62 8.82 -6.07 -5.84
N ILE A 63 8.21 -5.18 -5.07
CA ILE A 63 8.87 -4.01 -4.47
C ILE A 63 8.59 -4.02 -2.97
N HIS A 64 9.65 -3.98 -2.18
CA HIS A 64 9.56 -3.97 -0.72
C HIS A 64 10.00 -2.62 -0.17
N ILE A 65 9.10 -1.95 0.57
CA ILE A 65 9.37 -0.68 1.26
C ILE A 65 9.05 -0.93 2.74
N PRO A 66 10.00 -1.43 3.54
CA PRO A 66 9.72 -1.84 4.92
C PRO A 66 9.39 -0.64 5.80
N VAL A 67 8.11 -0.49 6.19
CA VAL A 67 7.66 0.61 7.07
C VAL A 67 7.45 0.11 8.49
N ASP A 68 8.20 0.67 9.44
CA ASP A 68 7.94 0.46 10.86
C ASP A 68 6.55 1.02 11.23
N PHE A 69 5.74 0.19 11.88
CA PHE A 69 4.40 0.59 12.28
C PHE A 69 4.39 1.59 13.45
N GLU A 70 5.33 1.45 14.38
CA GLU A 70 5.42 2.28 15.59
C GLU A 70 6.19 3.60 15.32
N ASN A 71 6.99 3.62 14.25
CA ASN A 71 7.77 4.76 13.85
C ASN A 71 7.69 5.00 12.33
N PRO A 72 6.55 5.47 11.81
CA PRO A 72 6.43 5.74 10.38
C PRO A 72 7.26 6.98 10.00
N GLU A 73 8.07 6.84 8.96
CA GLU A 73 9.02 7.88 8.53
C GLU A 73 8.59 8.53 7.21
N ILE A 74 8.90 9.83 7.07
CA ILE A 74 8.58 10.62 5.88
C ILE A 74 9.29 10.06 4.64
N ASP A 75 10.51 9.57 4.76
CA ASP A 75 11.28 9.07 3.62
C ASP A 75 10.65 7.81 3.00
N ASN A 76 10.12 6.92 3.84
CA ASN A 76 9.35 5.76 3.37
C ASN A 76 8.09 6.19 2.60
N LEU A 77 7.39 7.23 3.08
CA LEU A 77 6.26 7.79 2.38
C LEU A 77 6.68 8.40 1.03
N LYS A 78 7.75 9.19 0.99
CA LYS A 78 8.28 9.79 -0.25
C LYS A 78 8.62 8.72 -1.29
N ILE A 79 9.34 7.67 -0.88
CA ILE A 79 9.70 6.54 -1.74
C ILE A 79 8.45 5.87 -2.29
N PHE A 80 7.47 5.57 -1.42
CA PHE A 80 6.21 4.97 -1.84
C PHE A 80 5.47 5.82 -2.87
N LEU A 81 5.30 7.12 -2.62
CA LEU A 81 4.58 8.04 -3.51
C LEU A 81 5.27 8.13 -4.87
N ALA A 82 6.61 8.22 -4.89
CA ALA A 82 7.39 8.27 -6.13
C ALA A 82 7.25 6.97 -6.94
N ILE A 83 7.36 5.82 -6.29
CA ILE A 83 7.24 4.51 -6.93
C ILE A 83 5.83 4.33 -7.49
N LEU A 84 4.79 4.52 -6.69
CA LEU A 84 3.42 4.32 -7.14
C LEU A 84 3.04 5.27 -8.28
N ASN A 85 3.47 6.54 -8.20
CA ASN A 85 3.23 7.52 -9.26
C ASN A 85 3.94 7.19 -10.59
N SER A 86 5.04 6.42 -10.55
CA SER A 86 5.75 5.99 -11.76
C SER A 86 4.95 4.97 -12.59
N PHE A 87 4.00 4.25 -11.97
CA PHE A 87 3.19 3.24 -12.63
C PHE A 87 1.90 3.81 -13.20
N THR A 88 1.97 4.41 -14.39
CA THR A 88 0.81 5.06 -15.02
C THR A 88 -0.12 4.09 -15.74
N ASN A 89 0.39 3.00 -16.34
CA ASN A 89 -0.38 2.09 -17.20
C ASN A 89 -0.29 0.61 -16.77
N ILE A 90 0.05 0.38 -15.51
CA ILE A 90 0.24 -0.96 -14.95
C ILE A 90 -0.68 -1.12 -13.75
N LYS A 91 -1.27 -2.31 -13.58
CA LYS A 91 -2.03 -2.65 -12.38
C LYS A 91 -1.07 -2.96 -11.22
N VAL A 92 -1.23 -2.23 -10.12
CA VAL A 92 -0.40 -2.29 -8.92
C VAL A 92 -1.23 -2.75 -7.73
N TRP A 93 -0.74 -3.77 -7.05
CA TRP A 93 -1.26 -4.25 -5.77
C TRP A 93 -0.38 -3.72 -4.65
N VAL A 94 -0.95 -3.01 -3.68
CA VAL A 94 -0.20 -2.48 -2.54
C VAL A 94 -0.71 -3.13 -1.26
N HIS A 95 0.14 -3.76 -0.49
CA HIS A 95 -0.29 -4.40 0.75
C HIS A 95 0.68 -4.15 1.91
N CYS A 96 0.21 -4.51 3.10
CA CYS A 96 1.04 -4.70 4.28
C CYS A 96 0.40 -5.82 5.11
N ALA A 97 0.64 -5.90 6.42
CA ALA A 97 0.03 -6.94 7.24
C ALA A 97 -1.51 -6.87 7.29
N LYS A 98 -2.10 -5.68 7.53
CA LYS A 98 -3.55 -5.49 7.78
C LYS A 98 -4.19 -4.33 6.99
N ASN A 99 -3.51 -3.84 5.96
CA ASN A 99 -3.86 -2.64 5.18
C ASN A 99 -3.70 -1.27 5.90
N TYR A 100 -3.37 -1.20 7.19
CA TYR A 100 -3.28 0.08 7.93
C TYR A 100 -2.21 1.05 7.37
N ARG A 101 -0.97 0.60 7.21
CA ARG A 101 0.14 1.41 6.65
C ARG A 101 -0.22 1.95 5.27
N VAL A 102 -0.78 1.05 4.46
CA VAL A 102 -1.15 1.31 3.07
C VAL A 102 -2.30 2.32 3.01
N THR A 103 -3.33 2.20 3.84
CA THR A 103 -4.41 3.20 3.93
C THR A 103 -3.86 4.59 4.25
N ALA A 104 -2.96 4.71 5.23
CA ALA A 104 -2.37 6.00 5.59
C ALA A 104 -1.55 6.59 4.43
N PHE A 105 -0.75 5.79 3.74
CA PHE A 105 0.04 6.24 2.59
C PHE A 105 -0.86 6.58 1.39
N MET A 106 -1.88 5.77 1.13
CA MET A 106 -2.85 6.01 0.06
C MET A 106 -3.69 7.26 0.31
N TYR A 107 -3.99 7.61 1.57
CA TYR A 107 -4.65 8.87 1.88
C TYR A 107 -3.84 10.08 1.36
N VAL A 108 -2.52 10.07 1.57
CA VAL A 108 -1.61 11.11 1.04
C VAL A 108 -1.56 11.04 -0.49
N PHE A 109 -1.53 9.85 -1.07
CA PHE A 109 -1.56 9.67 -2.53
C PHE A 109 -2.86 10.20 -3.16
N HIS A 110 -4.00 9.98 -2.52
CA HIS A 110 -5.29 10.55 -2.93
C HIS A 110 -5.25 12.08 -2.91
N LYS A 111 -4.75 12.66 -1.81
CA LYS A 111 -4.66 14.12 -1.61
C LYS A 111 -3.79 14.80 -2.67
N TYR A 112 -2.66 14.18 -3.04
CA TYR A 112 -1.64 14.86 -3.85
C TYR A 112 -1.50 14.39 -5.29
N PHE A 113 -1.76 13.12 -5.58
CA PHE A 113 -1.53 12.53 -6.90
C PHE A 113 -2.84 12.22 -7.62
N LEU A 114 -3.77 11.49 -6.99
CA LEU A 114 -5.07 11.19 -7.62
C LEU A 114 -6.04 12.38 -7.59
N LYS A 115 -5.83 13.35 -6.68
CA LYS A 115 -6.73 14.49 -6.44
C LYS A 115 -8.18 14.05 -6.23
N THR A 116 -8.38 12.93 -5.54
CA THR A 116 -9.70 12.39 -5.25
C THR A 116 -10.44 13.31 -4.27
N PRO A 117 -11.69 13.71 -4.57
CA PRO A 117 -12.52 14.46 -3.62
C PRO A 117 -12.64 13.69 -2.29
N PHE A 118 -12.58 14.42 -1.17
CA PHE A 118 -12.48 13.79 0.15
C PHE A 118 -13.63 12.82 0.45
N GLU A 119 -14.85 13.20 0.06
CA GLU A 119 -16.06 12.39 0.18
C GLU A 119 -16.02 11.07 -0.60
N ASN A 120 -15.14 10.96 -1.59
CA ASN A 120 -14.96 9.78 -2.42
C ASN A 120 -13.76 8.92 -2.00
N ILE A 121 -13.00 9.33 -0.98
CA ILE A 121 -11.92 8.51 -0.43
C ILE A 121 -12.54 7.44 0.46
N ASN A 122 -12.24 6.18 0.19
CA ASN A 122 -12.65 5.10 1.09
C ASN A 122 -11.84 5.17 2.39
N LEU A 123 -12.51 5.57 3.48
CA LEU A 123 -11.93 5.74 4.81
C LEU A 123 -12.34 4.63 5.80
N SER A 124 -13.00 3.55 5.35
CA SER A 124 -13.55 2.50 6.22
C SER A 124 -12.52 1.81 7.10
N MET A 125 -11.25 1.80 6.68
CA MET A 125 -10.14 1.28 7.48
C MET A 125 -9.91 2.05 8.77
N PHE A 126 -10.29 3.33 8.83
CA PHE A 126 -10.18 4.13 10.04
C PHE A 126 -11.29 3.85 11.07
N ASP A 127 -12.35 3.13 10.68
CA ASP A 127 -13.40 2.67 11.61
C ASP A 127 -12.89 1.49 12.47
N ILE A 128 -11.95 0.71 11.96
CA ILE A 128 -11.36 -0.46 12.64
C ILE A 128 -9.94 -0.21 13.17
N TRP A 129 -9.29 0.86 12.73
CA TRP A 129 -7.97 1.26 13.18
C TRP A 129 -7.89 2.76 13.39
N THR A 130 -7.65 3.18 14.63
CA THR A 130 -7.34 4.58 14.95
C THR A 130 -5.83 4.81 14.80
N PRO A 131 -5.38 5.67 13.86
CA PRO A 131 -3.96 5.92 13.67
C PRO A 131 -3.36 6.63 14.89
N SER A 132 -2.14 6.23 15.27
CA SER A 132 -1.39 6.91 16.33
C SER A 132 -1.08 8.36 15.93
N LYS A 133 -0.68 9.19 16.90
CA LYS A 133 -0.32 10.59 16.64
C LYS A 133 0.72 10.74 15.51
N LYS A 134 1.74 9.88 15.49
CA LYS A 134 2.77 9.87 14.45
C LYS A 134 2.19 9.61 13.05
N TRP A 135 1.27 8.65 12.92
CA TRP A 135 0.58 8.39 11.65
C TRP A 135 -0.30 9.56 11.23
N GLN A 136 -1.03 10.16 12.17
CA GLN A 136 -1.86 11.34 11.87
C GLN A 136 -1.02 12.54 11.42
N GLU A 137 0.13 12.78 12.05
CA GLU A 137 1.08 13.83 11.65
C GLU A 137 1.62 13.55 10.24
N LEU A 138 2.05 12.31 9.97
CA LEU A 138 2.51 11.90 8.64
C LEU A 138 1.43 12.09 7.56
N MET A 139 0.17 11.78 7.84
CA MET A 139 -0.94 11.97 6.90
C MET A 139 -1.29 13.45 6.65
N LYS A 140 -0.94 14.33 7.59
CA LYS A 140 -1.18 15.78 7.49
C LYS A 140 -0.06 16.53 6.75
N ILE A 141 1.02 15.84 6.39
CA ILE A 141 2.18 16.40 5.68
C ILE A 141 1.76 17.29 4.50
N SER A 142 2.49 18.38 4.31
CA SER A 142 2.33 19.32 3.21
C SER A 142 3.10 18.88 1.96
N LEU A 143 2.79 19.51 0.80
CA LEU A 143 3.57 19.26 -0.42
C LEU A 143 5.02 19.74 -0.28
N GLU A 144 5.24 20.83 0.45
CA GLU A 144 6.58 21.40 0.67
C GLU A 144 7.47 20.42 1.45
N GLU A 145 6.97 19.81 2.52
CA GLU A 145 7.69 18.78 3.28
C GLU A 145 7.99 17.52 2.45
N LEU A 146 7.12 17.18 1.49
CA LEU A 146 7.38 16.08 0.56
C LEU A 146 8.45 16.42 -0.48
N GLN A 147 8.66 17.69 -0.80
CA GLN A 147 9.62 18.16 -1.81
C GLN A 147 10.98 18.54 -1.22
N ASN A 148 11.03 18.98 0.03
CA ASN A 148 12.27 19.34 0.70
C ASN A 148 13.05 18.06 1.08
N SER A 149 14.27 17.95 0.57
CA SER A 149 15.25 16.90 0.89
C SER A 149 16.45 17.54 1.57
#